data_AF-X1PE45-F1
#
_entry.id   AF-X1PE45-F1
#
_cell.length_a   1.000
_cell.length_b   1.000
_cell.length_c   1.000
_cell.angle_alpha   90.00
_cell.angle_beta   90.00
_cell.angle_gamma   90.00
#
_symmetry.space_group_name_H-M   'P 1'
#
loop_
_entity.id
_entity.type
_entity.pdbx_description
1 polymer ?
#
loop_
_entity_poly.entity_id
_entity_poly.type
_entity_poly.pdbx_seq_one_letter_code
_entity_poly.pdbx_strand_id
1 'polypeptide(L)' 'MYDVIVIGGGPVGSYVAYKLAGTGYGVVVLEQKEKLGGRVCCAGIISQACVNSFAVDDSVVLNR' A
#
# COMPACT_ATOMS: atom_id res chain seq x y z
N MET A 1 -1.81 -16.46 -15.34
CA MET A 1 -2.04 -15.22 -16.11
C MET A 1 -2.58 -14.19 -15.14
N TYR A 2 -2.16 -12.93 -15.26
CA TYR A 2 -2.66 -11.83 -14.41
C TYR A 2 -3.53 -10.91 -15.27
N ASP A 3 -4.58 -10.35 -14.67
CA ASP A 3 -5.46 -9.36 -15.30
C ASP A 3 -4.87 -7.95 -15.17
N VAL A 4 -4.15 -7.68 -14.07
CA VAL A 4 -3.59 -6.37 -13.74
C VAL A 4 -2.16 -6.50 -13.23
N ILE A 5 -1.28 -5.63 -13.73
CA ILE A 5 0.08 -5.42 -13.22
C ILE A 5 0.14 -4.03 -12.57
N VAL A 6 0.51 -3.97 -11.29
CA VAL A 6 0.78 -2.73 -10.56
C VAL A 6 2.28 -2.55 -10.43
N ILE A 7 2.81 -1.41 -10.90
CA ILE A 7 4.23 -1.07 -10.80
C ILE A 7 4.42 -0.11 -9.62
N GLY A 8 5.11 -0.57 -8.58
CA GLY A 8 5.38 0.11 -7.32
C GLY A 8 4.53 -0.42 -6.16
N GLY A 9 5.19 -0.89 -5.10
CA GLY A 9 4.61 -1.42 -3.87
C GLY A 9 4.47 -0.38 -2.74
N GLY A 10 4.48 0.91 -3.08
CA GLY A 10 4.24 2.00 -2.11
C GLY A 10 2.79 2.03 -1.59
N PRO A 11 2.43 3.03 -0.77
CA PRO A 11 1.09 3.13 -0.18
C PRO A 11 -0.05 3.05 -1.21
N VAL A 12 0.10 3.77 -2.33
CA VAL A 12 -0.92 3.81 -3.39
C VAL A 12 -0.99 2.48 -4.14
N GLY A 13 0.15 1.95 -4.60
CA GLY A 13 0.19 0.71 -5.38
C GLY A 13 -0.32 -0.50 -4.60
N SER A 14 0.09 -0.62 -3.33
CA SER A 14 -0.40 -1.68 -2.44
C SER A 14 -1.91 -1.55 -2.18
N TYR A 15 -2.43 -0.33 -2.00
CA TYR A 15 -3.87 -0.12 -1.82
C TYR A 15 -4.67 -0.46 -3.07
N VAL A 16 -4.20 -0.06 -4.25
CA VAL A 16 -4.83 -0.39 -5.55
C VAL A 16 -4.85 -1.91 -5.75
N ALA A 17 -3.72 -2.57 -5.54
CA ALA A 17 -3.62 -4.01 -5.66
C ALA A 17 -4.57 -4.73 -4.69
N TYR A 18 -4.64 -4.28 -3.43
CA TYR A 18 -5.58 -4.82 -2.43
C TYR A 18 -7.04 -4.68 -2.88
N LYS A 19 -7.45 -3.52 -3.38
CA LYS A 19 -8.83 -3.29 -3.83
C LYS A 19 -9.18 -4.15 -5.06
N LEU A 20 -8.30 -4.21 -6.05
CA LEU A 20 -8.54 -4.99 -7.28
C LEU A 20 -8.51 -6.51 -7.03
N ALA A 21 -7.61 -6.99 -6.16
CA ALA A 21 -7.61 -8.38 -5.75
C ALA A 21 -8.89 -8.73 -4.98
N GLY A 22 -9.37 -7.83 -4.12
CA GLY A 22 -10.62 -7.98 -3.38
C GLY A 22 -11.87 -8.05 -4.27
N THR A 23 -11.82 -7.58 -5.51
CA THR A 23 -12.91 -7.73 -6.50
C THR A 23 -12.78 -8.97 -7.38
N GLY A 24 -11.76 -9.80 -7.17
CA GLY A 24 -11.58 -11.09 -7.87
C GLY A 24 -10.61 -11.08 -9.05
N TYR A 25 -9.89 -9.98 -9.32
CA TYR A 25 -8.87 -9.96 -10.36
C TYR A 25 -7.59 -10.67 -9.91
N GLY A 26 -6.91 -11.34 -10.84
CA GLY A 26 -5.54 -11.80 -10.67
C GLY A 26 -4.59 -10.61 -10.79
N VAL A 27 -4.06 -10.13 -9.66
CA VAL A 27 -3.19 -8.95 -9.62
C VAL A 27 -1.75 -9.35 -9.25
N VAL A 28 -0.77 -8.78 -9.96
CA VAL A 28 0.65 -8.86 -9.58
C VAL A 28 1.20 -7.47 -9.31
N VAL A 29 2.02 -7.35 -8.27
CA VAL A 29 2.74 -6.11 -7.91
C VAL A 29 4.22 -6.32 -8.21
N LEU A 30 4.81 -5.38 -8.96
CA LEU A 30 6.23 -5.33 -9.23
C LEU A 30 6.84 -4.16 -8.45
N GLU A 31 7.83 -4.43 -7.61
CA GLU A 31 8.50 -3.42 -6.80
C GLU A 31 10.01 -3.55 -6.98
N GLN A 32 10.70 -2.41 -7.10
CA GLN A 32 12.15 -2.37 -7.25
C GLN A 32 12.87 -2.81 -5.97
N LYS A 33 12.32 -2.45 -4.80
CA LYS A 33 12.88 -2.78 -3.50
C LYS A 33 12.60 -4.24 -3.14
N GLU A 34 13.64 -4.93 -2.69
CA GLU A 34 13.55 -6.32 -2.21
C GLU A 34 12.65 -6.47 -0.97
N LYS A 35 12.55 -5.41 -0.14
CA LYS A 35 11.72 -5.39 1.07
C LYS A 35 10.83 -4.15 1.09
N LEU A 36 9.54 -4.38 1.32
CA LEU A 36 8.58 -3.34 1.69
C LEU A 36 8.93 -2.78 3.08
N GLY A 37 8.70 -1.49 3.30
CA GLY A 37 8.94 -0.86 4.62
C GLY A 37 10.41 -0.64 5.01
N GLY A 38 11.37 -0.80 4.08
CA GLY A 38 12.76 -0.40 4.29
C GLY A 38 12.94 1.12 4.41
N ARG A 39 14.14 1.67 4.17
CA ARG A 39 14.37 3.14 4.20
C ARG A 39 13.32 3.87 3.35
N VAL A 40 12.39 4.51 4.04
CA VAL A 40 11.32 5.30 3.44
C VAL A 40 11.88 6.70 3.22
N CYS A 41 11.82 7.19 1.99
CA CYS A 41 12.15 8.58 1.68
C CYS A 41 10.92 9.47 1.93
N CYS A 42 10.38 9.41 3.14
CA CYS A 42 9.21 10.17 3.57
C CYS A 42 9.25 10.31 5.09
N ALA A 43 8.77 11.44 5.61
CA ALA A 43 8.63 11.66 7.05
C ALA A 43 7.59 10.71 7.69
N GLY A 44 6.70 10.11 6.90
CA GLY A 44 5.66 9.21 7.38
C GLY A 44 4.50 9.90 8.11
N ILE A 45 4.39 11.23 8.00
CA ILE A 45 3.34 12.02 8.64
C ILE A 45 2.13 12.11 7.71
N ILE A 46 0.96 11.67 8.20
CA ILE A 46 -0.33 11.78 7.51
C ILE A 46 -1.40 12.32 8.47
N SER A 47 -2.47 12.89 7.93
CA SER A 47 -3.57 13.42 8.75
C SER A 47 -4.43 12.30 9.34
N GLN A 48 -5.08 12.58 10.47
CA GLN A 48 -6.07 11.67 11.05
C GLN A 48 -7.23 11.39 10.09
N ALA A 49 -7.59 12.37 9.24
CA ALA A 49 -8.58 12.17 8.19
C ALA A 49 -8.15 11.07 7.21
N CYS A 50 -6.86 10.97 6.87
CA CYS A 50 -6.33 9.90 6.01
C CYS A 50 -6.44 8.53 6.69
N VAL A 51 -6.02 8.42 7.96
CA VAL A 51 -6.13 7.18 8.75
C VAL A 51 -7.58 6.68 8.78
N ASN A 52 -8.53 7.58 9.08
CA ASN A 52 -9.95 7.27 9.15
C ASN A 52 -10.55 6.88 7.78
N SER A 53 -10.05 7.47 6.70
CA SER A 53 -10.59 7.25 5.35
C SER A 53 -10.08 5.95 4.71
N PHE A 54 -8.87 5.50 5.06
CA PHE A 54 -8.17 4.44 4.34
C PHE A 54 -8.03 3.11 5.10
N ALA A 55 -8.82 2.88 6.16
CA ALA A 55 -8.78 1.65 6.97
C ALA A 55 -7.34 1.26 7.35
N VAL A 56 -6.52 2.26 7.71
CA VAL A 56 -5.14 2.05 8.15
C VAL A 56 -5.21 1.37 9.52
N ASP A 57 -4.57 0.21 9.63
CA ASP A 57 -4.55 -0.56 10.87
C ASP A 57 -3.74 0.18 11.96
N ASP A 58 -4.26 0.23 13.19
CA ASP A 58 -3.58 0.91 14.29
C ASP A 58 -2.21 0.28 14.62
N SER A 59 -1.98 -0.99 14.28
CA SER A 59 -0.68 -1.66 14.46
C SER A 59 0.45 -1.07 13.62
N VAL A 60 0.13 -0.30 12.58
CA VAL A 60 1.14 0.37 11.73
C VAL A 60 1.34 1.85 12.05
N VAL A 61 0.63 2.39 13.05
CA VAL A 61 0.78 3.80 13.49
C VAL A 61 1.84 3.87 14.60
N LEU A 62 3.01 4.41 14.27
CA LEU A 62 4.15 4.47 15.20
C LEU A 62 3.97 5.53 16.31
N ASN A 63 3.36 6.68 15.98
CA ASN A 63 3.12 7.81 16.89
C ASN A 63 1.82 8.55 16.49
N ARG A 64 1.12 9.16 17.45
CA ARG A 64 -0.06 10.01 17.24
C ARG A 64 0.17 11.41 17.78
#